data_AF-A0A812QTK7-F1
#
_entry.id   AF-A0A812QTK7-F1
#
_cell.length_a   1.000
_cell.length_b   1.000
_cell.length_c   1.000
_cell.angle_alpha   90.00
_cell.angle_beta   90.00
_cell.angle_gamma   90.00
#
_symmetry.space_group_name_H-M   'P 1'
#
loop_
_entity.id
_entity.type
_entity.pdbx_description
1 polymer ?
#
loop_
_entity_poly.entity_id
_entity_poly.type
_entity_poly.pdbx_seq_one_letter_code
_entity_poly.pdbx_strand_id
1 'polypeptide(L)'
;MLEDTERIAALEKEVGELRQKLAEVERLAKRKGFMAVMMEYGAPFALWYAFCWSGSLVSLYFLLEYEVVSWQESLKPFFQGLGLDAYTDRIDASTGNMVIAFMVNELLEAVRFPLVLATSAPIIRWSARFRKSPTAASAAAGAGRAAP
;
A
#
# COMPACT_ATOMS: atom_id res chain seq x y z
N MET A 1 -53.59 3.61 3.63
CA MET A 1 -53.31 5.04 3.36
C MET A 1 -52.46 5.68 4.45
N LEU A 2 -52.85 5.68 5.74
CA LEU A 2 -52.01 6.24 6.82
C LEU A 2 -50.73 5.41 7.10
N GLU A 3 -50.83 4.06 7.09
CA GLU A 3 -49.66 3.18 7.26
C GLU A 3 -48.62 3.32 6.14
N ASP A 4 -49.07 3.59 4.91
CA ASP A 4 -48.16 3.75 3.77
C ASP A 4 -47.35 5.04 3.89
N THR A 5 -47.99 6.13 4.34
CA THR A 5 -47.30 7.40 4.61
C THR A 5 -46.29 7.30 5.76
N GLU A 6 -46.60 6.55 6.82
CA GLU A 6 -45.66 6.33 7.92
C GLU A 6 -44.46 5.48 7.52
N ARG A 7 -44.69 4.44 6.69
CA ARG A 7 -43.59 3.62 6.11
C ARG A 7 -42.70 4.42 5.18
N ILE A 8 -43.29 5.26 4.32
CA ILE A 8 -42.53 6.14 3.41
C ILE A 8 -41.67 7.12 4.22
N ALA A 9 -42.22 7.73 5.27
CA ALA A 9 -41.47 8.64 6.15
C ALA A 9 -40.33 7.94 6.91
N ALA A 10 -40.55 6.70 7.37
CA ALA A 10 -39.52 5.91 8.04
C ALA A 10 -38.39 5.50 7.08
N LEU A 11 -38.73 5.09 5.85
CA LEU A 11 -37.78 4.72 4.80
C LEU A 11 -36.94 5.92 4.34
N GLU A 12 -37.54 7.10 4.19
CA GLU A 12 -36.80 8.32 3.85
C GLU A 12 -35.79 8.70 4.93
N LYS A 13 -36.15 8.49 6.20
CA LYS A 13 -35.24 8.71 7.34
C LYS A 13 -34.07 7.73 7.33
N GLU A 14 -34.33 6.44 7.11
CA GLU A 14 -33.29 5.42 7.02
C GLU A 14 -32.37 5.64 5.80
N VAL A 15 -32.92 6.01 4.64
CA VAL A 15 -32.14 6.36 3.45
C VAL A 15 -31.28 7.60 3.71
N GLY A 16 -31.80 8.59 4.43
CA GLY A 16 -31.06 9.77 4.86
C GLY A 16 -29.89 9.42 5.78
N GLU A 17 -30.11 8.57 6.78
CA GLU A 17 -29.06 8.08 7.68
C GLU A 17 -28.01 7.23 6.96
N LEU A 18 -28.44 6.34 6.06
CA LEU A 18 -27.54 5.51 5.25
C LEU A 18 -26.67 6.37 4.34
N ARG A 19 -27.23 7.41 3.72
CA ARG A 19 -26.48 8.38 2.89
C ARG A 19 -25.48 9.17 3.71
N GLN A 20 -25.83 9.58 4.93
CA GLN A 20 -24.90 10.27 5.83
C GLN A 20 -23.77 9.36 6.29
N LYS A 21 -24.06 8.11 6.65
CA LYS A 21 -23.05 7.10 7.01
C LYS A 21 -22.14 6.77 5.82
N LEU A 22 -22.67 6.65 4.60
CA LEU A 22 -21.88 6.47 3.39
C LEU A 22 -20.97 7.66 3.11
N ALA A 23 -21.47 8.89 3.24
CA ALA A 23 -20.67 10.10 3.06
C ALA A 23 -19.57 10.22 4.14
N GLU A 24 -19.86 9.82 5.38
CA GLU A 24 -18.87 9.78 6.45
C GLU A 24 -17.81 8.70 6.23
N VAL A 25 -18.20 7.49 5.80
CA VAL A 25 -17.29 6.40 5.44
C VAL A 25 -16.44 6.80 4.23
N GLU A 26 -17.00 7.41 3.20
CA GLU A 26 -16.24 7.95 2.07
C GLU A 26 -15.29 9.06 2.51
N ARG A 27 -15.73 9.97 3.39
CA ARG A 27 -14.88 11.05 3.90
C ARG A 27 -13.76 10.52 4.77
N LEU A 28 -14.00 9.48 5.56
CA LEU A 28 -13.00 8.79 6.37
C LEU A 28 -12.05 7.97 5.49
N ALA A 29 -12.55 7.31 4.44
CA ALA A 29 -11.72 6.62 3.45
C ALA A 29 -10.85 7.62 2.67
N LYS A 30 -11.40 8.79 2.30
CA LYS A 30 -10.67 9.90 1.65
C LYS A 30 -9.69 10.60 2.60
N ARG A 31 -9.99 10.70 3.90
CA ARG A 31 -9.11 11.31 4.91
C ARG A 31 -8.05 10.35 5.46
N LYS A 32 -8.29 9.03 5.45
CA LYS A 32 -7.31 8.01 5.85
C LYS A 32 -6.43 7.61 4.66
N GLY A 33 -5.77 8.59 4.06
CA GLY A 33 -4.77 8.34 3.02
C GLY A 33 -3.55 7.57 3.57
N PHE A 34 -2.66 7.14 2.68
CA PHE A 34 -1.38 6.49 3.00
C PHE A 34 -0.63 7.17 4.17
N MET A 35 -0.62 8.50 4.23
CA MET A 35 -0.04 9.27 5.33
C MET A 35 -0.71 9.04 6.69
N ALA A 36 -2.05 8.96 6.75
CA ALA A 36 -2.75 8.73 8.00
C ALA A 36 -2.43 7.34 8.58
N VAL A 37 -2.34 6.34 7.70
CA VAL A 37 -1.96 4.97 8.06
C VAL A 37 -0.51 4.91 8.56
N MET A 38 0.41 5.62 7.90
CA MET A 38 1.78 5.76 8.38
C MET A 38 1.86 6.44 9.75
N MET A 39 1.07 7.48 10.01
CA MET A 39 1.04 8.14 11.32
C MET A 39 0.41 7.25 12.42
N GLU A 40 -0.58 6.44 12.06
CA GLU A 40 -1.28 5.54 13.00
C GLU A 40 -0.41 4.35 13.41
N TYR A 41 0.25 3.70 12.45
CA TYR A 41 1.03 2.48 12.71
C TYR A 41 2.53 2.71 12.86
N GLY A 42 3.04 3.86 12.42
CA GLY A 42 4.43 4.26 12.57
C GLY A 42 5.42 3.40 11.79
N ALA A 43 6.65 3.34 12.29
CA ALA A 43 7.80 2.71 11.63
C ALA A 43 7.58 1.25 11.17
N PRO A 44 6.90 0.36 11.93
CA PRO A 44 6.67 -1.02 11.48
C PRO A 44 5.88 -1.11 10.17
N PHE A 45 4.87 -0.26 10.00
CA PHE A 45 4.10 -0.20 8.76
C PHE A 45 4.95 0.36 7.61
N ALA A 46 5.69 1.43 7.86
CA ALA A 46 6.56 2.04 6.84
C ALA A 46 7.62 1.05 6.33
N LEU A 47 8.25 0.27 7.22
CA LEU A 47 9.22 -0.75 6.86
C LEU A 47 8.60 -1.88 6.03
N TRP A 48 7.41 -2.34 6.43
CA TRP A 48 6.69 -3.37 5.68
C TRP A 48 6.28 -2.87 4.30
N TYR A 49 5.75 -1.65 4.21
CA TYR A 49 5.42 -1.03 2.95
C TYR A 49 6.64 -0.87 2.04
N ALA A 50 7.76 -0.38 2.58
CA ALA A 50 9.02 -0.24 1.84
C ALA A 50 9.56 -1.58 1.35
N PHE A 51 9.39 -2.65 2.13
CA PHE A 51 9.75 -4.00 1.71
C PHE A 51 8.86 -4.49 0.57
N CYS A 52 7.53 -4.34 0.66
CA CYS A 52 6.63 -4.71 -0.43
C CYS A 52 6.88 -3.87 -1.69
N TRP A 53 7.16 -2.57 -1.54
CA TRP A 53 7.44 -1.65 -2.64
C TRP A 53 8.76 -1.99 -3.34
N SER A 54 9.83 -2.19 -2.59
CA SER A 54 11.14 -2.52 -3.16
C SER A 54 11.17 -3.95 -3.69
N GLY A 55 10.51 -4.89 -3.01
CA GLY A 55 10.37 -6.28 -3.46
C GLY A 55 9.67 -6.39 -4.82
N SER A 56 8.59 -5.63 -5.04
CA SER A 56 7.92 -5.61 -6.35
C SER A 56 8.81 -4.97 -7.42
N LEU A 57 9.50 -3.87 -7.12
CA LEU A 57 10.41 -3.22 -8.06
C LEU A 57 11.55 -4.15 -8.48
N VAL A 58 12.21 -4.78 -7.51
CA VAL A 58 13.32 -5.73 -7.75
C VAL A 58 12.83 -6.94 -8.55
N SER A 59 11.65 -7.47 -8.22
CA SER A 59 11.08 -8.61 -8.95
C SER A 59 10.79 -8.26 -10.40
N LEU A 60 10.20 -7.08 -10.66
CA LEU A 60 9.94 -6.59 -12.01
C LEU A 60 11.23 -6.35 -12.79
N TYR A 61 12.24 -5.74 -12.16
CA TYR A 61 13.54 -5.52 -12.77
C TYR A 61 14.18 -6.85 -13.18
N PHE A 62 14.22 -7.85 -12.29
CA PHE A 62 14.77 -9.16 -12.63
C PHE A 62 13.97 -9.89 -13.71
N LEU A 63 12.65 -9.73 -13.75
CA LEU A 63 11.82 -10.30 -14.82
C LEU A 63 12.22 -9.74 -16.20
N LEU A 64 12.57 -8.46 -16.25
CA LEU A 64 13.03 -7.78 -17.46
C LEU A 64 14.50 -8.11 -17.78
N GLU A 65 15.36 -8.14 -16.76
CA GLU A 65 16.79 -8.40 -16.89
C GLU A 65 17.10 -9.84 -17.32
N TYR A 66 16.32 -10.82 -16.84
CA TYR A 66 16.44 -12.22 -17.27
C TYR A 66 15.68 -12.51 -18.57
N GLU A 67 15.22 -11.48 -19.29
CA GLU A 67 14.49 -11.59 -20.55
C GLU A 67 13.24 -12.50 -20.49
N VAL A 68 12.69 -12.73 -19.30
CA VAL A 68 11.41 -13.43 -19.12
C VAL A 68 10.29 -12.60 -19.75
N VAL A 69 10.40 -11.27 -19.68
CA VAL A 69 9.57 -10.30 -20.39
C VAL A 69 10.50 -9.25 -21.01
N SER A 70 10.29 -8.89 -22.28
CA SER A 70 11.01 -7.79 -22.93
C SER A 70 10.13 -6.55 -23.00
N TRP A 71 10.60 -5.42 -22.48
CA TRP A 71 9.89 -4.15 -22.62
C TRP A 71 9.93 -3.62 -24.05
N GLN A 72 11.01 -3.89 -24.78
CA GLN A 72 11.18 -3.50 -26.18
C GLN A 72 10.09 -4.15 -27.03
N GLU A 73 9.91 -5.47 -26.91
CA GLU A 73 8.86 -6.18 -27.64
C GLU A 73 7.45 -5.79 -27.17
N SER A 74 7.27 -5.52 -25.87
CA SER A 74 5.98 -5.10 -25.32
C SER A 74 5.53 -3.72 -25.82
N LEU A 75 6.46 -2.79 -26.03
CA LEU A 75 6.17 -1.41 -26.46
C LEU A 75 6.40 -1.17 -27.96
N LYS A 76 6.98 -2.13 -28.68
CA LYS A 76 7.18 -2.10 -30.13
C LYS A 76 5.97 -1.60 -30.94
N PRO A 77 4.73 -2.11 -30.75
CA PRO A 77 3.58 -1.61 -31.52
C PRO A 77 3.29 -0.13 -31.26
N PHE A 78 3.59 0.37 -30.06
CA PHE A 78 3.42 1.78 -29.71
C PHE A 78 4.47 2.67 -30.38
N PHE A 79 5.75 2.25 -30.37
CA PHE A 79 6.82 2.98 -31.05
C PHE A 79 6.67 2.96 -32.58
N GLN A 80 6.22 1.84 -33.15
CA GLN A 80 5.85 1.71 -34.56
C GLN A 80 4.77 2.69 -34.98
N GLY A 81 3.69 2.78 -34.19
CA GLY A 81 2.60 3.70 -34.44
C GLY A 81 3.01 5.18 -34.45
N LEU A 82 4.10 5.52 -33.77
CA LEU A 82 4.66 6.88 -33.69
C LEU A 82 5.84 7.13 -34.65
N GLY A 83 6.28 6.11 -35.40
CA GLY A 83 7.46 6.20 -36.26
C GLY A 83 8.78 6.34 -35.49
N LEU A 84 8.81 5.89 -34.23
CA LEU A 84 9.95 6.05 -33.30
C LEU A 84 10.75 4.75 -33.10
N ASP A 85 10.56 3.73 -33.93
CA ASP A 85 11.24 2.43 -33.80
C ASP A 85 12.76 2.53 -33.67
N ALA A 86 13.39 3.45 -34.41
CA ALA A 86 14.85 3.60 -34.36
C ALA A 86 15.38 4.13 -33.01
N TYR A 87 14.51 4.56 -32.08
CA TYR A 87 14.91 5.06 -30.77
C TYR A 87 14.98 3.97 -29.71
N THR A 88 14.25 2.86 -29.84
CA THR A 88 14.30 1.76 -28.86
C THR A 88 15.67 1.12 -28.82
N ASP A 89 16.33 0.99 -29.97
CA ASP A 89 17.66 0.38 -30.10
C ASP A 89 18.79 1.26 -29.54
N ARG A 90 18.50 2.53 -29.25
CA ARG A 90 19.47 3.48 -28.68
C ARG A 90 19.44 3.50 -27.15
N ILE A 91 18.44 2.87 -26.54
CA ILE A 91 18.28 2.83 -25.09
C ILE A 91 19.01 1.59 -24.59
N ASP A 92 19.96 1.79 -23.67
CA ASP A 92 20.59 0.70 -22.96
C ASP A 92 19.53 -0.18 -22.27
N ALA A 93 19.62 -1.50 -22.49
CA ALA A 93 18.59 -2.44 -22.07
C ALA A 93 18.36 -2.40 -20.56
N SER A 94 19.43 -2.36 -19.75
CA SER A 94 19.35 -2.31 -18.30
C SER A 94 18.68 -1.01 -17.81
N THR A 95 19.01 0.11 -18.44
CA THR A 95 18.38 1.40 -18.14
C THR A 95 16.88 1.38 -18.49
N GLY A 96 16.52 0.83 -19.66
CA GLY A 96 15.13 0.64 -20.06
C GLY A 96 14.36 -0.28 -19.11
N ASN A 97 14.98 -1.39 -18.69
CA ASN A 97 14.43 -2.34 -17.73
C ASN A 97 14.09 -1.64 -16.41
N MET A 98 14.99 -0.81 -15.88
CA MET A 98 14.76 -0.08 -14.64
C MET A 98 13.60 0.92 -14.76
N VAL A 99 13.55 1.71 -15.84
CA VAL A 99 12.49 2.70 -16.05
C VAL A 99 11.12 2.03 -16.15
N ILE A 100 11.02 0.96 -16.93
CA ILE A 100 9.76 0.22 -17.10
C ILE A 100 9.37 -0.50 -15.83
N ALA A 101 10.32 -1.15 -15.14
CA ALA A 101 10.07 -1.74 -13.83
C ALA A 101 9.53 -0.69 -12.85
N PHE A 102 10.10 0.50 -12.81
CA PHE A 102 9.63 1.59 -11.96
C PHE A 102 8.21 2.04 -12.33
N MET A 103 7.93 2.29 -13.61
CA MET A 103 6.59 2.69 -14.06
C MET A 103 5.53 1.65 -13.71
N VAL A 104 5.80 0.38 -14.00
CA VAL A 104 4.88 -0.72 -13.67
C VAL A 104 4.75 -0.87 -12.16
N ASN A 105 5.82 -0.69 -11.40
CA ASN A 105 5.81 -0.73 -9.93
C ASN A 105 4.90 0.35 -9.32
N GLU A 106 4.83 1.53 -9.91
CA GLU A 106 3.89 2.58 -9.49
C GLU A 106 2.45 2.28 -9.93
N LEU A 107 2.24 1.68 -11.11
CA LEU A 107 0.90 1.20 -11.50
C LEU A 107 0.37 0.12 -10.55
N LEU A 108 1.26 -0.70 -9.98
CA LEU A 108 0.90 -1.68 -8.97
C LEU A 108 0.49 -1.05 -7.63
N GLU A 109 0.68 0.26 -7.41
CA GLU A 109 0.30 0.91 -6.15
C GLU A 109 -1.18 0.71 -5.80
N ALA A 110 -2.07 0.78 -6.81
CA ALA A 110 -3.50 0.60 -6.65
C ALA A 110 -3.87 -0.77 -6.04
N VAL A 111 -3.05 -1.79 -6.27
CA VAL A 111 -3.22 -3.15 -5.74
C VAL A 111 -2.35 -3.38 -4.49
N ARG A 112 -1.14 -2.84 -4.49
CA ARG A 112 -0.15 -2.98 -3.42
C ARG A 112 -0.64 -2.33 -2.13
N PHE A 113 -1.20 -1.12 -2.19
CA PHE A 113 -1.66 -0.42 -0.98
C PHE A 113 -2.73 -1.21 -0.20
N PRO A 114 -3.85 -1.68 -0.80
CA PRO A 114 -4.83 -2.50 -0.06
C PRO A 114 -4.25 -3.84 0.42
N LEU A 115 -3.34 -4.46 -0.35
CA LEU A 115 -2.65 -5.68 0.07
C LEU A 115 -1.76 -5.46 1.30
N VAL A 116 -0.96 -4.37 1.30
CA VAL A 116 -0.11 -4.01 2.43
C VAL A 116 -0.94 -3.69 3.66
N LEU A 117 -2.06 -2.98 3.50
CA LEU A 117 -3.00 -2.75 4.60
C LEU A 117 -3.52 -4.06 5.19
N ALA A 118 -4.01 -4.99 4.36
CA ALA A 118 -4.53 -6.27 4.81
C ALA A 118 -3.46 -7.13 5.52
N THR A 119 -2.20 -7.04 5.08
CA THR A 119 -1.07 -7.81 5.63
C THR A 119 -0.31 -7.09 6.76
N SER A 120 -0.61 -5.82 7.03
CA SER A 120 0.10 -5.03 8.04
C SER A 120 -0.21 -5.46 9.48
N ALA A 121 -1.43 -5.91 9.77
CA ALA A 121 -1.88 -6.30 11.10
C ALA A 121 -0.97 -7.32 11.82
N PRO A 122 -0.55 -8.45 11.21
CA PRO A 122 0.42 -9.37 11.83
C PRO A 122 1.79 -8.73 12.07
N ILE A 123 2.29 -7.91 11.15
CA ILE A 123 3.62 -7.26 11.26
C ILE A 123 3.64 -6.26 12.42
N ILE A 124 2.59 -5.45 12.55
CA ILE A 124 2.46 -4.49 13.65
C ILE A 124 2.39 -5.24 14.99
N ARG A 125 1.58 -6.32 15.08
CA ARG A 125 1.53 -7.16 16.28
C ARG A 125 2.87 -7.81 16.62
N TRP A 126 3.62 -8.26 15.62
CA TRP A 126 4.95 -8.83 15.79
C TRP A 126 5.93 -7.78 16.32
N SER A 127 5.97 -6.58 15.73
CA SER A 127 6.84 -5.48 16.18
C SER A 127 6.54 -5.03 17.63
N ALA A 128 5.27 -5.02 18.04
CA ALA A 128 4.87 -4.69 19.40
C ALA A 128 5.39 -5.69 20.45
N ARG A 129 5.67 -6.95 20.07
CA ARG A 129 6.31 -7.93 20.96
C ARG A 129 7.77 -7.60 21.21
N PHE A 130 8.51 -7.19 20.18
CA PHE A 130 9.92 -6.79 20.33
C PHE A 130 10.09 -5.48 21.10
N ARG A 131 9.11 -4.56 21.03
CA ARG A 131 9.15 -3.34 21.84
C ARG A 131 8.96 -3.59 23.34
N LYS A 132 8.45 -4.77 23.75
CA LYS A 132 8.20 -5.14 25.15
C LYS A 132 9.35 -5.93 25.81
N SER A 133 10.48 -6.18 25.14
CA SER A 133 11.65 -6.84 25.73
C SER A 133 12.92 -6.23 25.10
N PRO A 134 13.88 -5.63 25.83
CA PRO A 134 14.48 -6.08 27.10
C PRO A 134 14.66 -4.98 28.19
N THR A 135 14.08 -3.79 28.04
CA THR A 135 14.34 -2.68 28.99
C THR A 135 13.56 -2.81 30.31
N ALA A 136 12.39 -3.46 30.28
CA ALA A 136 11.58 -3.68 31.49
C ALA A 136 12.17 -4.75 32.43
N ALA A 137 12.89 -5.74 31.89
CA ALA A 137 13.56 -6.78 32.70
C ALA A 137 14.84 -6.24 33.39
N SER A 138 15.56 -5.32 32.72
CA SER A 138 16.74 -4.67 33.30
C SER A 138 16.38 -3.69 34.43
N ALA A 139 15.26 -2.96 34.30
CA ALA A 139 14.78 -2.04 35.34
C ALA A 139 14.31 -2.75 36.62
N ALA A 140 13.67 -3.93 36.50
CA ALA A 140 13.24 -4.71 37.65
C ALA A 140 14.41 -5.38 38.40
N ALA A 141 15.47 -5.78 37.69
CA ALA A 141 16.67 -6.36 38.30
C ALA A 141 17.56 -5.33 39.02
N GLY A 142 17.53 -4.06 38.59
CA GLY A 142 18.28 -2.97 39.23
C GLY A 142 17.68 -2.45 40.54
N ALA A 143 16.36 -2.55 40.70
CA ALA A 143 15.66 -2.04 41.89
C ALA A 143 15.78 -2.95 43.13
N GLY A 144 16.09 -4.24 42.96
CA GLY A 144 16.23 -5.20 44.07
C GLY A 144 17.62 -5.22 44.73
N ARG A 145 18.60 -4.49 44.18
CA ARG A 145 20.01 -4.52 44.66
C ARG A 145 20.44 -3.27 45.42
N ALA A 146 19.55 -2.30 45.57
CA ALA A 146 19.78 -1.04 46.30
C ALA A 146 18.90 -0.98 47.56
N ALA A 147 19.18 -1.85 48.53
CA ALA A 147 18.74 -1.69 49.90
C ALA A 147 19.91 -2.06 50.82
N PRO A 148 20.68 -1.08 51.35
CA PRO A 148 21.51 -1.29 52.54
C PRO A 148 20.65 -1.37 53.82
#